data_AF-K2BY43-F1
#
_entry.id   AF-K2BY43-F1
#
_cell.length_a   1.000
_cell.length_b   1.000
_cell.length_c   1.000
_cell.angle_alpha   90.00
_cell.angle_beta   90.00
_cell.angle_gamma   90.00
#
_symmetry.space_group_name_H-M   'P 1'
#
loop_
_entity.id
_entity.type
_entity.pdbx_description
1 polymer ?
#
loop_
_entity_poly.entity_id
_entity_poly.type
_entity_poly.pdbx_seq_one_letter_code
_entity_poly.pdbx_strand_id
1 'polypeptide(L)' 'MLKFRQLPVEKLLTNLVMLYFSIGLIFAIVFALYYRWEWFGYFSPGFFAVLLTWPFQTIGFAGDLLYYGLAGKPTPL' A
#
# COMPACT_ATOMS: atom_id res chain seq x y z
N MET A 1 0.63 -23.60 -30.59
CA MET A 1 0.61 -22.96 -29.26
C MET A 1 1.96 -23.17 -28.59
N LEU A 2 2.85 -22.18 -28.66
CA LEU A 2 4.15 -22.23 -27.97
C LEU A 2 3.92 -22.02 -26.48
N LYS A 3 4.09 -23.08 -25.70
CA LYS A 3 4.03 -23.05 -24.24
C LYS A 3 5.37 -22.49 -23.76
N PHE A 4 5.47 -21.19 -23.56
CA PHE A 4 6.66 -20.58 -22.97
C PHE A 4 6.90 -21.21 -21.60
N ARG A 5 7.99 -21.97 -21.49
CA ARG A 5 8.40 -22.63 -20.25
C ARG A 5 8.92 -21.54 -19.33
N GLN A 6 8.07 -21.05 -18.41
CA GLN A 6 8.48 -20.06 -17.41
C GLN A 6 9.69 -20.59 -16.65
N LEU A 7 10.77 -19.81 -16.65
CA LEU A 7 11.98 -20.16 -15.91
C LEU A 7 11.70 -19.99 -14.41
N PRO A 8 12.34 -20.78 -13.53
CA PRO A 8 12.10 -20.71 -12.09
C PRO A 8 12.30 -19.30 -11.50
N VAL A 9 13.20 -18.51 -12.09
CA VAL A 9 13.48 -17.12 -11.71
C VAL A 9 12.32 -16.18 -12.06
N GLU A 10 11.72 -16.30 -13.24
CA GLU A 10 10.59 -15.46 -13.66
C GLU A 10 9.39 -15.65 -12.73
N LYS A 11 9.12 -16.90 -12.37
CA LYS A 11 8.04 -17.25 -11.43
C LYS A 11 8.32 -16.68 -10.03
N LEU A 12 9.57 -16.75 -9.57
CA LEU A 12 9.97 -16.16 -8.30
C LEU A 12 9.79 -14.64 -8.29
N LEU A 13 10.28 -13.95 -9.32
CA LEU A 13 10.15 -12.49 -9.44
C LEU A 13 8.69 -12.07 -9.51
N THR A 14 7.87 -12.78 -10.28
CA THR A 14 6.43 -12.54 -10.36
C THR A 14 5.78 -12.70 -8.99
N ASN A 15 6.09 -13.76 -8.26
CA ASN A 15 5.57 -13.99 -6.92
C ASN A 15 6.00 -12.89 -5.94
N LEU A 16 7.25 -12.42 -6.02
CA LEU A 16 7.74 -11.33 -5.18
C LEU A 16 7.01 -10.01 -5.47
N VAL A 17 6.79 -9.69 -6.74
CA VAL A 17 6.02 -8.49 -7.13
C VAL A 17 4.58 -8.59 -6.66
N MET A 18 3.94 -9.75 -6.83
CA MET A 18 2.57 -9.99 -6.35
C MET A 18 2.48 -9.86 -4.83
N LEU A 19 3.45 -10.38 -4.10
CA LEU A 19 3.52 -10.25 -2.64
C LEU A 19 3.70 -8.80 -2.22
N TYR A 20 4.66 -8.08 -2.84
CA TYR A 20 4.91 -6.67 -2.58
C TYR A 20 3.64 -5.82 -2.80
N PHE A 21 2.95 -6.05 -3.91
CA PHE A 21 1.70 -5.35 -4.24
C PHE A 21 0.58 -5.68 -3.24
N SER A 22 0.44 -6.95 -2.85
CA SER A 22 -0.58 -7.38 -1.89
C SER A 22 -0.37 -6.75 -0.52
N ILE A 23 0.89 -6.66 -0.05
CA ILE A 23 1.23 -5.96 1.19
C ILE A 23 0.94 -4.46 1.05
N GLY A 24 1.34 -3.85 -0.07
CA GLY A 24 1.05 -2.44 -0.36
C GLY A 24 -0.44 -2.13 -0.34
N LEU A 25 -1.29 -3.05 -0.82
CA LEU A 25 -2.74 -2.89 -0.82
C LEU A 25 -3.29 -2.84 0.60
N ILE A 26 -2.80 -3.70 1.49
CA ILE A 26 -3.16 -3.66 2.91
C ILE A 26 -2.76 -2.32 3.52
N PHE A 27 -1.55 -1.84 3.26
CA PHE A 27 -1.10 -0.52 3.75
C PHE A 27 -1.97 0.62 3.21
N ALA A 28 -2.32 0.62 1.92
CA ALA A 28 -3.16 1.65 1.33
C ALA A 28 -4.55 1.70 1.96
N ILE A 29 -5.14 0.54 2.28
CA ILE A 29 -6.41 0.46 3.01
C ILE A 29 -6.25 1.00 4.43
N VAL A 30 -5.21 0.58 5.16
CA VAL A 30 -4.94 1.06 6.53
C VAL A 30 -4.74 2.57 6.56
N PHE A 31 -4.00 3.13 5.60
CA PHE A 31 -3.81 4.57 5.46
C PHE A 31 -5.13 5.27 5.18
N ALA A 32 -5.91 4.79 4.23
CA ALA A 32 -7.20 5.39 3.91
C ALA A 32 -8.14 5.44 5.13
N LEU A 33 -8.15 4.39 5.95
CA LEU A 33 -8.90 4.35 7.21
C LEU A 33 -8.32 5.31 8.26
N TYR A 34 -7.00 5.28 8.47
CA TYR A 34 -6.33 6.05 9.52
C TYR A 34 -6.38 7.57 9.28
N TYR A 35 -6.20 7.97 8.03
CA TYR A 35 -6.27 9.36 7.57
C TYR A 35 -7.67 9.78 7.12
N ARG A 36 -8.68 8.94 7.38
CA ARG A 36 -10.11 9.21 7.12
C ARG A 36 -10.35 9.76 5.71
N TRP A 37 -9.75 9.13 4.71
CA TRP A 37 -9.95 9.51 3.32
C TRP A 37 -11.43 9.39 2.94
N GLU A 38 -11.87 10.23 2.01
CA GLU A 38 -13.23 10.13 1.48
C GLU A 38 -13.48 8.76 0.85
N TRP A 39 -14.74 8.33 0.81
CA TRP A 39 -15.15 7.00 0.30
C TRP A 39 -14.71 6.71 -1.14
N PHE A 40 -14.39 7.74 -1.94
CA PHE A 40 -13.85 7.58 -3.30
C PHE A 40 -12.33 7.83 -3.40
N GLY A 41 -11.67 8.08 -2.27
CA GLY A 41 -10.23 8.27 -2.17
C GLY A 41 -9.41 7.02 -2.53
N TYR A 42 -10.05 5.84 -2.61
CA TYR A 42 -9.41 4.56 -2.96
C TYR A 42 -8.91 4.46 -4.43
N PHE A 43 -9.21 5.45 -5.27
CA PHE A 43 -8.60 5.60 -6.61
C PHE A 43 -7.84 6.91 -6.76
N SER A 44 -7.56 7.60 -5.65
CA SER A 44 -6.78 8.83 -5.69
C SER A 44 -5.31 8.54 -6.03
N PRO A 45 -4.58 9.54 -6.55
CA PRO A 45 -3.12 9.46 -6.67
C PRO A 45 -2.43 9.08 -5.37
N GLY A 46 -2.97 9.51 -4.22
CA GLY A 46 -2.47 9.15 -2.89
C GLY A 46 -2.56 7.64 -2.61
N PHE A 47 -3.65 6.99 -3.00
CA PHE A 47 -3.82 5.55 -2.84
C PHE A 47 -2.76 4.76 -3.60
N PHE A 48 -2.57 5.08 -4.89
CA PHE A 48 -1.54 4.41 -5.71
C PHE A 48 -0.12 4.74 -5.24
N ALA A 49 0.10 5.95 -4.70
CA ALA A 49 1.38 6.28 -4.08
C ALA A 49 1.68 5.37 -2.89
N VAL A 50 0.74 5.18 -1.95
CA VAL A 50 0.92 4.25 -0.83
C VAL A 50 1.13 2.83 -1.34
N LEU A 51 0.26 2.36 -2.24
CA LEU A 51 0.29 1.00 -2.78
C LEU A 51 1.67 0.62 -3.36
N LEU A 52 2.30 1.54 -4.08
CA LEU A 52 3.58 1.30 -4.75
C LEU A 52 4.79 1.63 -3.87
N THR A 53 4.65 2.51 -2.88
CA THR A 53 5.77 3.05 -2.08
C THR A 53 5.62 2.85 -0.58
N TRP A 54 4.76 1.92 -0.14
CA TRP A 54 4.44 1.66 1.26
C TRP A 54 5.67 1.55 2.18
N PRO A 55 6.82 0.92 1.81
CA PRO A 55 7.94 0.78 2.75
C PRO A 55 8.49 2.12 3.21
N PHE A 56 8.52 3.12 2.32
CA PHE A 56 8.98 4.47 2.63
C PHE A 56 7.95 5.25 3.43
N GLN A 57 6.66 5.06 3.12
CA GLN A 57 5.57 5.75 3.81
C GLN A 57 5.30 5.21 5.22
N THR A 58 5.66 3.95 5.48
CA THR A 58 5.44 3.28 6.77
C THR A 58 6.14 4.02 7.92
N ILE A 59 7.29 4.66 7.66
CA ILE A 59 8.04 5.43 8.66
C ILE A 59 7.23 6.63 9.13
N GLY A 60 6.66 7.40 8.20
CA GLY A 60 5.79 8.54 8.52
C GLY A 60 4.52 8.09 9.24
N PHE A 61 3.92 6.99 8.78
CA PHE A 61 2.74 6.41 9.41
C PHE A 61 2.99 5.97 10.85
N ALA A 62 4.13 5.35 11.15
CA ALA A 62 4.48 4.98 12.51
C ALA A 62 4.63 6.23 13.41
N GLY A 63 5.22 7.30 12.88
CA GLY A 63 5.30 8.59 13.59
C GLY A 63 3.92 9.19 13.87
N ASP A 64 3.05 9.20 12.87
CA ASP A 64 1.67 9.66 13.03
C ASP A 64 0.91 8.77 14.04
N LEU A 65 1.09 7.45 14.01
CA LEU A 65 0.47 6.51 14.95
C LEU A 65 0.93 6.75 16.39
N LEU A 66 2.21 7.04 16.60
CA LEU A 66 2.75 7.38 17.92
C LEU A 66 2.23 8.72 18.43
N TYR A 67 1.97 9.68 17.54
CA TYR A 67 1.53 11.03 17.91
C TYR A 67 0.01 11.13 18.11
N TYR A 68 -0.78 10.67 17.13
CA TYR A 68 -2.25 10.76 17.13
C TYR A 68 -2.92 9.50 17.74
N GLY A 69 -2.14 8.45 18.03
CA GLY A 69 -2.66 7.20 18.55
C GLY A 69 -3.59 6.48 17.56
N LEU A 70 -4.42 5.58 18.09
CA LEU A 70 -5.40 4.82 17.31
C LEU A 70 -6.62 5.66 16.88
N ALA A 71 -6.75 6.90 17.38
CA ALA A 71 -7.86 7.79 17.03
C ALA A 71 -7.80 8.29 15.57
N GLY A 72 -6.64 8.14 14.93
CA GLY A 72 -6.39 8.60 13.56
C GLY A 72 -5.95 10.06 13.49
N LYS A 73 -5.27 10.43 12.41
CA LYS A 73 -4.88 11.81 12.14
C LYS A 73 -6.07 12.58 11.56
N PRO A 74 -6.45 13.74 12.11
CA PRO A 74 -7.49 14.55 11.51
C PRO A 74 -7.03 15.05 10.15
N THR A 75 -7.81 14.73 9.12
CA THR A 75 -7.66 15.28 7.77
C THR A 75 -8.10 16.74 7.83
N PRO A 76 -7.29 17.72 7.39
CA PRO A 76 -7.77 19.08 7.26
C PRO A 76 -8.94 19.08 6.27
N LEU A 77 -10.07 19.66 6.70
CA LEU A 77 -11.25 19.93 5.87
C LEU A 77 -10.87 20.81 4.67
#